data_AF-A0A535F0B2-F1
#
_entry.id   AF-A0A535F0B2-F1
#
_cell.length_a   1.000
_cell.length_b   1.000
_cell.length_c   1.000
_cell.angle_alpha   90.00
_cell.angle_beta   90.00
_cell.angle_gamma   90.00
#
_symmetry.space_group_name_H-M   'P 1'
#
loop_
_entity.id
_entity.type
_entity.pdbx_description
1 polymer ?
#
loop_
_entity_poly.entity_id
_entity_poly.type
_entity_poly.pdbx_seq_one_letter_code
_entity_poly.pdbx_strand_id
1 'polypeptide(L)'
;ELQKFSEKQLIELTQFIFNRCFLIVVSVSTADLDSAYRIFSVLNNRGLNLSYPDIVNAEMINAIPLEQQDEYTTKWEEVETLLGGQAFEDLFSYLRAIFSRQRARKGLIEEFRDHVYPRNPPICTPQEFIDHMLVRYAHALNNIVKMNYQSSPLSKSIADEINGMFKWLNQLDRSNWIPPALYYFVLHERQPEQILHFLTDLERLVVSFMICRVPPYKRFDRYYNLLDAIHRKQDLFVPHSPLQLTHRECQETLRVLNGDIYSLHYVCRYILLRLDRKLAESVAVYNYETVSTEHVLPQRPMSNSEWFRCFPTREMRDRYVNKLGNLVLLSKGKNLRAENFDFREKKIKYFTTQDGISPFALTTQVLQYKEWTPASIEQRQNMLLGKLKELWRL
;
A
#
# COMPACT_ATOMS: atom_id res chain seq x y z
N GLU A 1 29.93 41.60 1.17
CA GLU A 1 30.75 41.04 0.06
C GLU A 1 31.18 42.11 -0.95
N LEU A 2 30.26 42.81 -1.63
CA LEU A 2 30.60 43.80 -2.68
C LEU A 2 31.49 44.98 -2.23
N GLN A 3 31.44 45.36 -0.95
CA GLN A 3 32.29 46.42 -0.38
C GLN A 3 33.80 46.07 -0.36
N LYS A 4 34.16 44.81 -0.61
CA LYS A 4 35.56 44.35 -0.69
C LYS A 4 36.17 44.56 -2.08
N PHE A 5 35.38 44.97 -3.06
CA PHE A 5 35.81 45.10 -4.45
C PHE A 5 36.23 46.54 -4.77
N SER A 6 37.26 46.67 -5.60
CA SER A 6 37.67 47.98 -6.12
C SER A 6 36.62 48.55 -7.07
N GLU A 7 36.59 49.87 -7.20
CA GLU A 7 35.63 50.59 -8.06
C GLU A 7 35.69 50.09 -9.52
N LYS A 8 36.89 49.80 -10.03
CA LYS A 8 37.08 49.22 -11.36
C LYS A 8 36.38 47.86 -11.50
N GLN A 9 36.49 46.99 -10.50
CA GLN A 9 35.85 45.67 -10.51
C GLN A 9 34.32 45.78 -10.42
N LEU A 10 33.81 46.77 -9.68
CA LEU A 10 32.36 47.02 -9.61
C LEU A 10 31.81 47.53 -10.95
N ILE A 11 32.57 48.38 -11.66
CA ILE A 11 32.20 48.85 -13.01
C ILE A 11 32.21 47.69 -14.01
N GLU A 12 33.24 46.86 -14.00
CA GLU A 12 33.32 45.67 -14.88
C GLU A 12 32.18 44.68 -14.60
N LEU A 13 31.86 44.44 -13.32
CA LEU A 13 30.73 43.59 -12.92
C LEU A 13 29.39 44.18 -13.38
N THR A 14 29.20 45.50 -13.24
CA THR A 14 27.98 46.18 -13.69
C THR A 14 27.82 46.07 -15.20
N GLN A 15 28.89 46.32 -15.95
CA GLN A 15 28.90 46.15 -17.40
C GLN A 15 28.62 44.70 -17.82
N PHE A 16 29.13 43.73 -17.07
CA PHE A 16 28.82 42.32 -17.31
C PHE A 16 27.34 42.02 -17.10
N ILE A 17 26.75 42.46 -15.98
CA ILE A 17 25.33 42.24 -15.69
C ILE A 17 24.45 42.88 -16.78
N PHE A 18 24.72 44.12 -17.18
CA PHE A 18 23.91 44.81 -18.19
C PHE A 18 24.07 44.24 -19.61
N ASN A 19 25.29 43.83 -19.99
CA ASN A 19 25.58 43.48 -21.38
C ASN A 19 25.61 41.97 -21.64
N ARG A 20 25.74 41.14 -20.59
CA ARG A 20 25.95 39.69 -20.70
C ARG A 20 24.97 38.86 -19.88
N CYS A 21 24.17 39.45 -18.98
CA CYS A 21 23.10 38.74 -18.29
C CYS A 21 21.74 39.10 -18.90
N PHE A 22 20.90 38.10 -19.11
CA PHE A 22 19.54 38.27 -19.61
C PHE A 22 18.56 37.76 -18.58
N LEU A 23 17.61 38.62 -18.17
CA LEU A 23 16.46 38.20 -17.39
C LEU A 23 15.30 37.93 -18.37
N ILE A 24 14.90 36.67 -18.49
CA ILE A 24 13.73 36.29 -19.27
C ILE A 24 12.52 36.26 -18.33
N VAL A 25 11.60 37.21 -18.49
CA VAL A 25 10.36 37.27 -17.73
C VAL A 25 9.24 36.65 -18.57
N VAL A 26 8.70 35.52 -18.13
CA VAL A 26 7.52 34.89 -18.72
C VAL A 26 6.33 35.23 -17.82
N SER A 27 5.36 35.98 -18.34
CA SER A 27 4.12 36.28 -17.63
C SER A 27 2.99 35.41 -18.19
N VAL A 28 2.30 34.69 -17.30
CA VAL A 28 1.18 33.82 -17.67
C VAL A 28 -0.01 34.20 -16.79
N SER A 29 -1.10 34.64 -17.42
CA SER A 29 -2.36 34.90 -16.72
C SER A 29 -3.16 33.62 -16.65
N THR A 30 -3.41 33.12 -15.45
CA THR A 30 -4.25 31.93 -15.19
C THR A 30 -5.37 32.30 -14.22
N ALA A 31 -6.49 31.59 -14.33
CA ALA A 31 -7.66 31.83 -13.47
C ALA A 31 -7.47 31.27 -12.05
N ASP A 32 -6.59 30.29 -11.89
CA ASP A 32 -6.29 29.59 -10.65
C ASP A 32 -4.78 29.32 -10.51
N LEU A 33 -4.29 29.34 -9.27
CA LEU A 33 -2.88 29.19 -8.94
C LEU A 33 -2.31 27.83 -9.43
N ASP A 34 -3.14 26.78 -9.43
CA ASP A 34 -2.78 25.43 -9.87
C ASP A 34 -2.49 25.35 -11.37
N SER A 35 -3.24 26.09 -12.19
CA SER A 35 -2.94 26.24 -13.62
C SER A 35 -1.63 27.00 -13.82
N ALA A 36 -1.34 28.02 -13.00
CA ALA A 36 -0.03 28.69 -13.00
C ALA A 36 1.09 27.69 -12.68
N TYR A 37 0.88 26.81 -11.69
CA TYR A 37 1.84 25.78 -11.29
C TYR A 37 2.04 24.69 -12.34
N ARG A 38 0.97 24.22 -13.00
CA ARG A 38 1.10 23.27 -14.12
C ARG A 38 1.92 23.88 -15.25
N ILE A 39 1.69 25.15 -15.57
CA ILE A 39 2.46 25.84 -16.61
C ILE A 39 3.91 26.04 -16.16
N PHE A 40 4.13 26.44 -14.91
CA PHE A 40 5.48 26.56 -14.32
C PHE A 40 6.20 25.21 -14.36
N SER A 41 5.59 24.12 -13.91
CA SER A 41 6.16 22.76 -13.93
C SER A 41 6.47 22.26 -15.34
N VAL A 42 5.57 22.51 -16.31
CA VAL A 42 5.81 22.16 -17.72
C VAL A 42 6.96 22.98 -18.31
N LEU A 43 7.08 24.26 -17.95
CA LEU A 43 8.20 25.12 -18.35
C LEU A 43 9.51 24.74 -17.65
N ASN A 44 9.44 24.25 -16.41
CA ASN A 44 10.57 23.78 -15.61
C ASN A 44 10.97 22.32 -15.91
N ASN A 45 10.50 21.70 -17.01
CA ASN A 45 10.83 20.31 -17.38
C ASN A 45 12.34 20.01 -17.58
N ARG A 46 13.22 21.01 -17.44
CA ARG A 46 14.69 20.86 -17.45
C ARG A 46 15.34 21.23 -16.10
N GLY A 47 14.56 21.65 -15.10
CA GLY A 47 14.93 21.85 -13.69
C GLY A 47 14.07 20.97 -12.77
N LEU A 48 14.36 20.95 -11.47
CA LEU A 48 13.51 20.25 -10.50
C LEU A 48 12.16 20.98 -10.41
N ASN A 49 11.04 20.25 -10.57
CA ASN A 49 9.70 20.80 -10.35
C ASN A 49 9.57 21.25 -8.89
N LEU A 50 8.94 22.42 -8.64
CA LEU A 50 8.52 22.77 -7.29
C LEU A 50 7.44 21.77 -6.86
N SER A 51 7.71 21.01 -5.81
CA SER A 51 6.77 20.09 -5.21
C SER A 51 5.72 20.85 -4.37
N TYR A 52 4.57 20.24 -4.13
CA TYR A 52 3.58 20.82 -3.21
C TYR A 52 4.14 21.10 -1.80
N PRO A 53 4.94 20.20 -1.19
CA PRO A 53 5.65 20.50 0.04
C PRO A 53 6.50 21.76 -0.02
N ASP A 54 7.19 22.05 -1.13
CA ASP A 54 8.06 23.23 -1.24
C ASP A 54 7.30 24.55 -1.09
N ILE A 55 6.08 24.60 -1.62
CA ILE A 55 5.21 25.78 -1.53
C ILE A 55 4.74 25.96 -0.08
N VAL A 56 4.31 24.88 0.57
CA VAL A 56 3.87 24.94 1.97
C VAL A 56 5.05 25.29 2.88
N ASN A 57 6.23 24.73 2.62
CA ASN A 57 7.47 25.01 3.33
C ASN A 57 7.81 26.50 3.27
N ALA A 58 7.91 27.06 2.06
CA ALA A 58 8.22 28.48 1.87
C ALA A 58 7.21 29.38 2.59
N GLU A 59 5.93 29.03 2.60
CA GLU A 59 4.92 29.80 3.32
C GLU A 59 5.07 29.71 4.85
N MET A 60 5.31 28.52 5.37
CA MET A 60 5.43 28.28 6.81
C MET A 60 6.70 28.89 7.38
N ILE A 61 7.86 28.66 6.74
CA ILE A 61 9.15 29.18 7.21
C ILE A 61 9.16 30.71 7.16
N ASN A 62 8.61 31.33 6.11
CA ASN A 62 8.53 32.79 6.04
C ASN A 62 7.63 33.40 7.14
N ALA A 63 6.71 32.64 7.70
CA ALA A 63 5.85 33.07 8.81
C ALA A 63 6.50 32.85 10.19
N ILE A 64 7.65 32.18 10.28
CA ILE A 64 8.42 31.96 11.51
C ILE A 64 9.37 33.14 11.74
N PRO A 65 9.60 33.59 13.00
CA PRO A 65 10.60 34.61 13.31
C PRO A 65 12.00 34.26 12.76
N LEU A 66 12.69 35.25 12.19
CA LEU A 66 14.00 35.08 11.52
C LEU A 66 15.02 34.25 12.33
N GLU A 67 15.05 34.45 13.65
CA GLU A 67 15.97 33.74 14.56
C GLU A 67 15.75 32.23 14.65
N GLN A 68 14.56 31.75 14.26
CA GLN A 68 14.16 30.34 14.32
C GLN A 68 14.05 29.70 12.93
N GLN A 69 14.13 30.47 11.84
CA GLN A 69 13.90 29.95 10.48
C GLN A 69 14.87 28.82 10.11
N ASP A 70 16.15 28.94 10.47
CA ASP A 70 17.16 27.91 10.18
C ASP A 70 16.87 26.59 10.91
N GLU A 71 16.39 26.67 12.16
CA GLU A 71 16.01 25.49 12.95
C GLU A 71 14.86 24.72 12.28
N TYR A 72 13.78 25.42 11.92
CA TYR A 72 12.61 24.78 11.33
C TYR A 72 12.83 24.35 9.87
N THR A 73 13.70 25.03 9.14
CA THR A 73 14.16 24.58 7.81
C THR A 73 14.87 23.24 7.94
N THR A 74 15.79 23.11 8.91
CA THR A 74 16.49 21.85 9.18
C THR A 74 15.51 20.73 9.56
N LYS A 75 14.55 20.99 10.46
CA LYS A 75 13.51 19.99 10.82
C LYS A 75 12.70 19.51 9.61
N TRP A 76 12.38 20.41 8.68
CA TRP A 76 11.65 20.07 7.46
C TRP A 76 12.48 19.14 6.56
N GLU A 77 13.75 19.48 6.33
CA GLU A 77 14.69 18.68 5.54
C GLU A 77 14.94 17.30 6.15
N GLU A 78 14.99 17.20 7.48
CA GLU A 78 15.10 15.92 8.20
C GLU A 78 13.89 15.02 7.94
N VAL A 79 12.67 15.58 7.95
CA VAL A 79 11.44 14.85 7.64
C VAL A 79 11.40 14.39 6.18
N GLU A 80 11.81 15.26 5.25
CA GLU A 80 11.90 14.91 3.84
C GLU A 80 12.91 13.79 3.61
N THR A 81 14.07 13.86 4.25
CA THR A 81 15.12 12.82 4.20
C THR A 81 14.63 11.50 4.79
N LEU A 82 13.90 11.55 5.92
CA LEU A 82 13.34 10.38 6.59
C LEU A 82 12.41 9.56 5.67
N LEU A 83 11.51 10.24 4.97
CA LEU A 83 10.52 9.60 4.10
C LEU A 83 11.05 9.32 2.69
N GLY A 84 11.90 10.21 2.18
CA GLY A 84 12.26 10.32 0.76
C GLY A 84 11.18 11.03 -0.05
N GLY A 85 11.56 11.56 -1.22
CA GLY A 85 10.74 12.50 -2.01
C GLY A 85 9.29 12.04 -2.25
N GLN A 86 9.06 10.85 -2.81
CA GLN A 86 7.69 10.40 -3.12
C GLN A 86 6.81 10.22 -1.87
N ALA A 87 7.34 9.59 -0.81
CA ALA A 87 6.55 9.37 0.41
C ALA A 87 6.31 10.67 1.17
N PHE A 88 7.23 11.63 1.07
CA PHE A 88 7.06 12.97 1.60
C PHE A 88 5.97 13.75 0.85
N GLU A 89 5.93 13.71 -0.48
CA GLU A 89 4.82 14.29 -1.25
C GLU A 89 3.47 13.62 -0.93
N ASP A 90 3.46 12.28 -0.84
CA ASP A 90 2.26 11.51 -0.51
C ASP A 90 1.71 11.88 0.88
N LEU A 91 2.58 12.22 1.85
CA LEU A 91 2.17 12.65 3.19
C LEU A 91 1.20 13.83 3.14
N PHE A 92 1.42 14.82 2.28
CA PHE A 92 0.53 15.99 2.17
C PHE A 92 -0.84 15.59 1.61
N SER A 93 -0.86 14.65 0.66
CA SER A 93 -2.11 14.07 0.16
C SER A 93 -2.86 13.28 1.23
N TYR A 94 -2.14 12.54 2.07
CA TYR A 94 -2.72 11.80 3.20
C TYR A 94 -3.25 12.73 4.29
N LEU A 95 -2.48 13.74 4.70
CA LEU A 95 -2.94 14.77 5.64
C LEU A 95 -4.21 15.43 5.10
N ARG A 96 -4.21 15.86 3.84
CA ARG A 96 -5.41 16.45 3.22
C ARG A 96 -6.61 15.50 3.29
N ALA A 97 -6.43 14.20 3.00
CA ALA A 97 -7.52 13.23 3.12
C ALA A 97 -8.01 13.06 4.57
N ILE A 98 -7.09 13.01 5.54
CA ILE A 98 -7.38 12.83 6.97
C ILE A 98 -8.15 14.02 7.54
N PHE A 99 -7.76 15.25 7.22
CA PHE A 99 -8.39 16.44 7.77
C PHE A 99 -9.70 16.82 7.05
N SER A 100 -9.73 16.71 5.72
CA SER A 100 -10.94 17.00 4.95
C SER A 100 -12.01 15.92 5.09
N ARG A 101 -11.61 14.65 5.23
CA ARG A 101 -12.48 13.45 5.31
C ARG A 101 -13.46 13.36 4.14
N GLN A 102 -13.13 13.96 3.01
CA GLN A 102 -13.97 14.01 1.83
C GLN A 102 -13.14 14.04 0.54
N ARG A 103 -13.78 13.76 -0.59
CA ARG A 103 -13.16 13.87 -1.91
C ARG A 103 -12.69 15.31 -2.19
N ALA A 104 -11.55 15.44 -2.86
CA ALA A 104 -11.04 16.72 -3.32
C ALA A 104 -11.98 17.34 -4.35
N ARG A 105 -12.25 18.63 -4.17
CA ARG A 105 -13.06 19.46 -5.08
C ARG A 105 -12.22 20.56 -5.70
N LYS A 106 -11.12 20.95 -5.04
CA LYS A 106 -10.17 21.96 -5.49
C LYS A 106 -8.76 21.38 -5.62
N GLY A 107 -7.81 22.25 -5.97
CA GLY A 107 -6.39 21.98 -5.95
C GLY A 107 -5.88 21.52 -4.58
N LEU A 108 -4.81 20.72 -4.56
CA LEU A 108 -4.27 20.17 -3.31
C LEU A 108 -3.84 21.28 -2.33
N ILE A 109 -3.23 22.36 -2.84
CA ILE A 109 -2.80 23.51 -2.02
C ILE A 109 -4.00 24.23 -1.41
N GLU A 110 -5.05 24.48 -2.21
CA GLU A 110 -6.26 25.13 -1.73
C GLU A 110 -6.95 24.27 -0.67
N GLU A 111 -7.10 22.97 -0.94
CA GLU A 111 -7.65 22.00 0.02
C GLU A 111 -6.82 21.92 1.30
N PHE A 112 -5.49 22.00 1.20
CA PHE A 112 -4.59 22.00 2.34
C PHE A 112 -4.78 23.27 3.19
N ARG A 113 -4.88 24.43 2.55
CA ARG A 113 -5.18 25.72 3.19
C ARG A 113 -6.62 25.84 3.67
N ASP A 114 -7.53 24.97 3.24
CA ASP A 114 -8.92 24.96 3.74
C ASP A 114 -9.09 24.00 4.91
N HIS A 115 -8.34 22.89 4.92
CA HIS A 115 -8.61 21.76 5.83
C HIS A 115 -7.46 21.36 6.75
N VAL A 116 -6.20 21.49 6.32
CA VAL A 116 -5.04 21.04 7.09
C VAL A 116 -4.42 22.18 7.89
N TYR A 117 -4.21 23.32 7.25
CA TYR A 117 -3.67 24.53 7.88
C TYR A 117 -4.45 25.77 7.41
N PRO A 118 -5.66 25.98 7.94
CA PRO A 118 -6.48 27.11 7.56
C PRO A 118 -5.89 28.43 8.02
N ARG A 119 -5.90 29.42 7.14
CA ARG A 119 -5.31 30.74 7.40
C ARG A 119 -6.20 31.65 8.24
N ASN A 120 -7.51 31.37 8.31
CA ASN A 120 -8.44 32.26 9.00
C ASN A 120 -9.65 31.51 9.59
N PRO A 121 -9.72 31.34 10.93
CA PRO A 121 -8.64 31.57 11.89
C PRO A 121 -7.56 30.48 11.79
N PRO A 122 -6.27 30.78 12.06
CA PRO A 122 -5.23 29.78 12.20
C PRO A 122 -5.52 28.85 13.39
N ILE A 123 -5.37 27.54 13.16
CA ILE A 123 -5.58 26.50 14.19
C ILE A 123 -4.34 26.36 15.08
N CYS A 124 -3.16 26.63 14.53
CA CYS A 124 -1.88 26.58 15.22
C CYS A 124 -0.87 27.51 14.53
N THR A 125 0.26 27.74 15.18
CA THR A 125 1.42 28.42 14.59
C THR A 125 2.16 27.51 13.60
N PRO A 126 2.99 28.06 12.69
CA PRO A 126 3.84 27.24 11.82
C PRO A 126 4.76 26.29 12.60
N GLN A 127 5.30 26.75 13.74
CA GLN A 127 6.12 25.94 14.63
C GLN A 127 5.34 24.73 15.17
N GLU A 128 4.15 24.97 15.72
CA GLU A 128 3.28 23.90 16.23
C GLU A 128 2.84 22.93 15.12
N PHE A 129 2.58 23.44 13.92
CA PHE A 129 2.30 22.58 12.76
C PHE A 129 3.48 21.64 12.48
N ILE A 130 4.71 22.17 12.39
CA ILE A 130 5.90 21.38 12.06
C ILE A 130 6.15 20.36 13.18
N ASP A 131 6.22 20.82 14.43
CA ASP A 131 6.60 19.99 15.57
C ASP A 131 5.56 18.91 15.92
N HIS A 132 4.27 19.24 15.84
CA HIS A 132 3.21 18.36 16.37
C HIS A 132 2.40 17.65 15.30
N MET A 133 2.44 18.11 14.04
CA MET A 133 1.73 17.49 12.94
C MET A 133 2.67 16.91 11.89
N LEU A 134 3.52 17.71 11.27
CA LEU A 134 4.38 17.24 10.18
C LEU A 134 5.32 16.13 10.65
N VAL A 135 6.14 16.41 11.67
CA VAL A 135 7.11 15.46 12.22
C VAL A 135 6.41 14.19 12.68
N ARG A 136 5.33 14.33 13.47
CA ARG A 136 4.60 13.19 14.04
C ARG A 136 4.01 12.27 12.98
N TYR A 137 3.29 12.83 12.00
CA TYR A 137 2.72 12.02 10.92
C TYR A 137 3.79 11.46 9.99
N ALA A 138 4.91 12.15 9.80
CA ALA A 138 6.01 11.62 9.02
C ALA A 138 6.67 10.39 9.67
N HIS A 139 6.95 10.44 10.98
CA HIS A 139 7.46 9.26 11.70
C HIS A 139 6.46 8.09 11.65
N ALA A 140 5.17 8.35 11.82
CA ALA A 140 4.14 7.33 11.69
C ALA A 140 4.07 6.74 10.28
N LEU A 141 4.15 7.58 9.24
CA LEU A 141 4.17 7.12 7.85
C LEU A 141 5.43 6.32 7.54
N ASN A 142 6.60 6.72 8.07
CA ASN A 142 7.84 5.97 7.96
C ASN A 142 7.67 4.56 8.56
N ASN A 143 7.07 4.45 9.75
CA ASN A 143 6.77 3.16 10.38
C ASN A 143 5.92 2.25 9.49
N ILE A 144 4.89 2.80 8.85
CA ILE A 144 3.97 2.07 7.98
C ILE A 144 4.67 1.64 6.68
N VAL A 145 5.35 2.56 6.00
CA VAL A 145 5.94 2.33 4.67
C VAL A 145 7.20 1.45 4.76
N LYS A 146 8.04 1.68 5.77
CA LYS A 146 9.29 0.91 5.97
C LYS A 146 9.10 -0.33 6.84
N MET A 147 7.91 -0.53 7.42
CA MET A 147 7.60 -1.69 8.27
C MET A 147 8.58 -1.82 9.45
N ASN A 148 8.91 -0.70 10.09
CA ASN A 148 9.95 -0.59 11.12
C ASN A 148 9.43 -0.01 12.44
N TYR A 149 8.15 -0.25 12.78
CA TYR A 149 7.61 0.10 14.08
C TYR A 149 8.41 -0.57 15.21
N GLN A 150 8.77 0.22 16.22
CA GLN A 150 9.49 -0.22 17.40
C GLN A 150 8.62 -0.01 18.63
N SER A 151 8.65 -0.98 19.54
CA SER A 151 8.00 -0.89 20.86
C SER A 151 9.01 -1.17 21.97
N SER A 152 8.58 -0.98 23.22
CA SER A 152 9.30 -1.50 24.39
C SER A 152 9.65 -2.99 24.22
N PRO A 153 10.77 -3.47 24.79
CA PRO A 153 11.15 -4.89 24.77
C PRO A 153 10.03 -5.84 25.26
N LEU A 154 9.18 -5.39 26.19
CA LEU A 154 8.05 -6.15 26.72
C LEU A 154 6.94 -6.41 25.67
N SER A 155 6.88 -5.61 24.61
CA SER A 155 5.87 -5.67 23.55
C SER A 155 6.45 -6.09 22.19
N LYS A 156 7.69 -6.60 22.15
CA LYS A 156 8.40 -6.92 20.90
C LYS A 156 7.60 -7.84 19.96
N SER A 157 6.90 -8.84 20.51
CA SER A 157 6.02 -9.73 19.72
C SER A 157 4.93 -8.94 18.98
N ILE A 158 4.29 -7.98 19.65
CA ILE A 158 3.22 -7.16 19.05
C ILE A 158 3.80 -6.23 17.99
N ALA A 159 5.00 -5.68 18.19
CA ALA A 159 5.65 -4.87 17.16
C ALA A 159 5.97 -5.68 15.90
N ASP A 160 6.44 -6.92 16.05
CA ASP A 160 6.66 -7.84 14.93
C ASP A 160 5.35 -8.17 14.19
N GLU A 161 4.24 -8.34 14.92
CA GLU A 161 2.92 -8.53 14.35
C GLU A 161 2.40 -7.29 13.59
N ILE A 162 2.57 -6.08 14.15
CA ILE A 162 2.23 -4.82 13.48
C ILE A 162 3.04 -4.64 12.20
N ASN A 163 4.36 -4.86 12.25
CA ASN A 163 5.22 -4.80 11.07
C ASN A 163 4.83 -5.87 10.04
N GLY A 164 4.41 -7.05 10.50
CA GLY A 164 3.79 -8.08 9.67
C GLY A 164 2.53 -7.60 8.96
N MET A 165 1.64 -6.90 9.66
CA MET A 165 0.43 -6.32 9.08
C MET A 165 0.73 -5.23 8.05
N PHE A 166 1.68 -4.33 8.33
CA PHE A 166 2.16 -3.36 7.34
C PHE A 166 2.71 -4.05 6.09
N LYS A 167 3.51 -5.10 6.27
CA LYS A 167 4.04 -5.90 5.16
C LYS A 167 2.96 -6.55 4.32
N TRP A 168 1.86 -6.99 4.93
CA TRP A 168 0.71 -7.52 4.21
C TRP A 168 -0.07 -6.43 3.47
N LEU A 169 -0.39 -5.33 4.14
CA LEU A 169 -1.14 -4.22 3.54
C LEU A 169 -0.36 -3.54 2.40
N ASN A 170 0.96 -3.40 2.52
CA ASN A 170 1.85 -2.84 1.48
C ASN A 170 1.93 -3.72 0.21
N GLN A 171 1.49 -4.98 0.26
CA GLN A 171 1.36 -5.84 -0.93
C GLN A 171 0.03 -5.66 -1.67
N LEU A 172 -0.95 -5.02 -1.02
CA LEU A 172 -2.25 -4.70 -1.57
C LEU A 172 -2.23 -3.29 -2.17
N ASP A 173 -3.40 -2.77 -2.54
CA ASP A 173 -3.60 -1.47 -3.19
C ASP A 173 -2.65 -0.37 -2.65
N ARG A 174 -1.89 0.27 -3.56
CA ARG A 174 -0.62 0.94 -3.27
C ARG A 174 -0.67 2.23 -2.42
N SER A 175 -1.82 2.68 -1.94
CA SER A 175 -1.87 3.85 -1.03
C SER A 175 -3.23 4.13 -0.37
N ASN A 176 -4.34 3.63 -0.91
CA ASN A 176 -5.67 4.13 -0.51
C ASN A 176 -6.06 3.84 0.95
N TRP A 177 -5.49 2.81 1.56
CA TRP A 177 -5.74 2.46 2.97
C TRP A 177 -4.84 3.22 3.95
N ILE A 178 -3.80 3.91 3.47
CA ILE A 178 -2.82 4.60 4.31
C ILE A 178 -3.47 5.72 5.13
N PRO A 179 -4.33 6.61 4.59
CA PRO A 179 -4.92 7.68 5.39
C PRO A 179 -5.63 7.22 6.68
N PRO A 180 -6.57 6.25 6.67
CA PRO A 180 -7.18 5.78 7.91
C PRO A 180 -6.19 5.04 8.82
N ALA A 181 -5.23 4.28 8.27
CA ALA A 181 -4.19 3.62 9.07
C ALA A 181 -3.28 4.63 9.77
N LEU A 182 -2.81 5.63 9.04
CA LEU A 182 -1.95 6.70 9.53
C LEU A 182 -2.65 7.50 10.63
N TYR A 183 -3.91 7.89 10.39
CA TYR A 183 -4.65 8.66 11.39
C TYR A 183 -4.89 7.87 12.68
N TYR A 184 -5.35 6.62 12.56
CA TYR A 184 -5.56 5.77 13.73
C TYR A 184 -4.24 5.48 14.47
N PHE A 185 -3.16 5.21 13.73
CA PHE A 185 -1.85 4.97 14.30
C PHE A 185 -1.36 6.17 15.13
N VAL A 186 -1.43 7.40 14.59
CA VAL A 186 -1.04 8.62 15.31
C VAL A 186 -1.90 8.85 16.56
N LEU A 187 -3.20 8.54 16.53
CA LEU A 187 -4.06 8.69 17.71
C LEU A 187 -3.76 7.66 18.81
N HIS A 188 -3.24 6.49 18.45
CA HIS A 188 -3.09 5.33 19.35
C HIS A 188 -1.64 4.85 19.50
N GLU A 189 -0.63 5.69 19.24
CA GLU A 189 0.82 5.34 19.24
C GLU A 189 1.30 4.57 20.48
N ARG A 190 0.64 4.79 21.63
CA ARG A 190 0.96 4.16 22.93
C ARG A 190 0.12 2.93 23.24
N GLN A 191 -0.70 2.45 22.30
CA GLN A 191 -1.68 1.38 22.47
C GLN A 191 -1.49 0.32 21.36
N PRO A 192 -0.38 -0.42 21.37
CA PRO A 192 0.01 -1.31 20.27
C PRO A 192 -1.02 -2.42 20.01
N GLU A 193 -1.71 -2.92 21.03
CA GLU A 193 -2.78 -3.92 20.88
C GLU A 193 -3.97 -3.35 20.09
N GLN A 194 -4.33 -2.09 20.31
CA GLN A 194 -5.41 -1.43 19.57
C GLN A 194 -5.00 -1.17 18.12
N ILE A 195 -3.75 -0.78 17.89
CA ILE A 195 -3.20 -0.63 16.53
C ILE A 195 -3.27 -1.97 15.79
N LEU A 196 -2.79 -3.05 16.42
CA LEU A 196 -2.80 -4.38 15.80
C LEU A 196 -4.23 -4.84 15.47
N HIS A 197 -5.18 -4.66 16.39
CA HIS A 197 -6.58 -5.01 16.15
C HIS A 197 -7.16 -4.20 14.99
N PHE A 198 -6.94 -2.89 14.97
CA PHE A 198 -7.38 -2.02 13.87
C PHE A 198 -6.78 -2.44 12.52
N LEU A 199 -5.47 -2.70 12.46
CA LEU A 199 -4.80 -3.13 11.22
C LEU A 199 -5.31 -4.50 10.74
N THR A 200 -5.64 -5.41 11.67
CA THR A 200 -6.24 -6.71 11.36
C THR A 200 -7.61 -6.56 10.68
N ASP A 201 -8.44 -5.67 11.20
CA ASP A 201 -9.76 -5.38 10.65
C ASP A 201 -9.68 -4.58 9.34
N LEU A 202 -8.71 -3.66 9.24
CA LEU A 202 -8.45 -2.90 8.03
C LEU A 202 -7.97 -3.81 6.90
N GLU A 203 -7.06 -4.74 7.17
CA GLU A 203 -6.63 -5.71 6.15
C GLU A 203 -7.77 -6.58 5.65
N ARG A 204 -8.64 -7.05 6.55
CA ARG A 204 -9.87 -7.76 6.18
C ARG A 204 -10.74 -6.94 5.22
N LEU A 205 -10.92 -5.64 5.50
CA LEU A 205 -11.67 -4.72 4.62
C LEU A 205 -10.98 -4.56 3.25
N VAL A 206 -9.68 -4.26 3.24
CA VAL A 206 -8.89 -4.04 2.02
C VAL A 206 -8.92 -5.29 1.15
N VAL A 207 -8.70 -6.48 1.72
CA VAL A 207 -8.71 -7.73 0.97
C VAL A 207 -10.06 -8.02 0.34
N SER A 208 -11.17 -7.82 1.07
CA SER A 208 -12.51 -8.00 0.49
C SER A 208 -12.71 -7.07 -0.72
N PHE A 209 -12.28 -5.81 -0.62
CA PHE A 209 -12.32 -4.89 -1.75
C PHE A 209 -11.52 -5.37 -2.96
N MET A 210 -10.33 -5.90 -2.73
CA MET A 210 -9.48 -6.42 -3.80
C MET A 210 -10.05 -7.69 -4.44
N ILE A 211 -10.56 -8.62 -3.62
CA ILE A 211 -11.20 -9.86 -4.08
C ILE A 211 -12.43 -9.53 -4.92
N CYS A 212 -13.30 -8.66 -4.42
CA CYS A 212 -14.57 -8.31 -5.06
C CYS A 212 -14.41 -7.25 -6.17
N ARG A 213 -13.16 -6.83 -6.47
CA ARG A 213 -12.84 -5.78 -7.45
C ARG A 213 -13.68 -4.51 -7.25
N VAL A 214 -13.87 -4.10 -5.99
CA VAL A 214 -14.67 -2.92 -5.66
C VAL A 214 -14.03 -1.69 -6.33
N PRO A 215 -14.80 -0.89 -7.11
CA PRO A 215 -14.24 0.24 -7.83
C PRO A 215 -13.55 1.25 -6.90
N PRO A 216 -12.44 1.89 -7.32
CA PRO A 216 -11.70 2.86 -6.52
C PRO A 216 -12.57 3.91 -5.81
N TYR A 217 -13.52 4.52 -6.51
CA TYR A 217 -14.38 5.56 -5.96
C TYR A 217 -15.22 5.09 -4.75
N LYS A 218 -15.74 3.86 -4.76
CA LYS A 218 -16.49 3.30 -3.62
C LYS A 218 -15.59 2.99 -2.43
N ARG A 219 -14.34 2.57 -2.71
CA ARG A 219 -13.33 2.34 -1.68
C ARG A 219 -12.97 3.64 -0.98
N PHE A 220 -12.76 4.71 -1.76
CA PHE A 220 -12.55 6.06 -1.22
C PHE A 220 -13.71 6.50 -0.32
N ASP A 221 -14.96 6.33 -0.76
CA ASP A 221 -16.12 6.70 0.08
C ASP A 221 -16.12 5.92 1.40
N ARG A 222 -15.78 4.62 1.39
CA ARG A 222 -15.64 3.84 2.63
C ARG A 222 -14.52 4.36 3.52
N TYR A 223 -13.35 4.67 2.96
CA TYR A 223 -12.23 5.20 3.74
C TYR A 223 -12.51 6.59 4.31
N TYR A 224 -13.23 7.45 3.60
CA TYR A 224 -13.67 8.74 4.13
C TYR A 224 -14.68 8.59 5.27
N ASN A 225 -15.64 7.68 5.14
CA ASN A 225 -16.54 7.33 6.25
C ASN A 225 -15.77 6.77 7.45
N LEU A 226 -14.73 5.96 7.21
CA LEU A 226 -13.85 5.44 8.26
C LEU A 226 -13.06 6.55 8.95
N LEU A 227 -12.49 7.49 8.19
CA LEU A 227 -11.81 8.66 8.74
C LEU A 227 -12.74 9.52 9.60
N ASP A 228 -13.99 9.72 9.17
CA ASP A 228 -14.99 10.43 9.97
C ASP A 228 -15.36 9.67 11.25
N ALA A 229 -15.51 8.35 11.20
CA ALA A 229 -15.74 7.51 12.37
C ALA A 229 -14.58 7.57 13.38
N ILE A 230 -13.33 7.52 12.89
CA ILE A 230 -12.11 7.68 13.70
C ILE A 230 -12.12 9.06 14.38
N HIS A 231 -12.35 10.13 13.60
CA HIS A 231 -12.37 11.51 14.11
C HIS A 231 -13.42 11.72 15.21
N ARG A 232 -14.62 11.16 15.01
CA ARG A 232 -15.72 11.20 15.98
C ARG A 232 -15.55 10.24 17.15
N LYS A 233 -14.43 9.50 17.23
CA LYS A 233 -14.14 8.50 18.27
C LYS A 233 -15.26 7.46 18.41
N GLN A 234 -15.87 7.08 17.29
CA GLN A 234 -16.87 6.02 17.26
C GLN A 234 -16.19 4.67 17.52
N ASP A 235 -16.95 3.72 18.07
CA ASP A 235 -16.47 2.34 18.18
C ASP A 235 -16.36 1.73 16.77
N LEU A 236 -15.13 1.40 16.37
CA LEU A 236 -14.85 0.87 15.03
C LEU A 236 -15.02 -0.65 14.94
N PHE A 237 -15.18 -1.34 16.07
CA PHE A 237 -15.21 -2.80 16.17
C PHE A 237 -16.63 -3.37 16.20
N VAL A 238 -17.65 -2.49 16.22
CA VAL A 238 -19.05 -2.91 16.07
C VAL A 238 -19.38 -3.28 14.62
N PRO A 239 -20.30 -4.23 14.35
CA PRO A 239 -20.59 -4.73 13.00
C PRO A 239 -21.03 -3.67 11.96
N HIS A 240 -21.56 -2.53 12.41
CA HIS A 240 -22.04 -1.46 11.53
C HIS A 240 -20.97 -0.39 11.21
N SER A 241 -19.80 -0.49 11.84
CA SER A 241 -18.69 0.43 11.61
C SER A 241 -18.23 0.40 10.14
N PRO A 242 -17.77 1.53 9.58
CA PRO A 242 -17.13 1.56 8.27
C PRO A 242 -15.88 0.68 8.14
N LEU A 243 -15.26 0.29 9.27
CA LEU A 243 -14.13 -0.64 9.30
C LEU A 243 -14.56 -2.09 9.03
N GLN A 244 -15.77 -2.47 9.42
CA GLN A 244 -16.24 -3.84 9.34
C GLN A 244 -16.85 -4.17 7.98
N LEU A 245 -16.67 -5.41 7.52
CA LEU A 245 -17.45 -5.93 6.39
C LEU A 245 -18.89 -6.18 6.81
N THR A 246 -19.83 -5.75 5.97
CA THR A 246 -21.23 -6.12 6.07
C THR A 246 -21.44 -7.60 5.72
N HIS A 247 -22.54 -8.19 6.18
CA HIS A 247 -22.91 -9.57 5.84
C HIS A 247 -22.95 -9.81 4.32
N ARG A 248 -23.42 -8.83 3.54
CA ARG A 248 -23.45 -8.91 2.07
C ARG A 248 -22.04 -8.94 1.48
N GLU A 249 -21.12 -8.11 1.98
CA GLU A 249 -19.73 -8.09 1.51
C GLU A 249 -19.00 -9.40 1.87
N CYS A 250 -19.26 -9.95 3.05
CA CYS A 250 -18.78 -11.28 3.44
C CYS A 250 -19.25 -12.36 2.46
N GLN A 251 -20.55 -12.42 2.17
CA GLN A 251 -21.13 -13.38 1.22
C GLN A 251 -20.54 -13.22 -0.19
N GLU A 252 -20.39 -11.98 -0.66
CA GLU A 252 -19.81 -11.71 -1.97
C GLU A 252 -18.33 -12.10 -2.03
N THR A 253 -17.57 -11.83 -0.97
CA THR A 253 -16.16 -12.26 -0.86
C THR A 253 -16.06 -13.78 -0.94
N LEU A 254 -16.89 -14.50 -0.19
CA LEU A 254 -16.95 -15.96 -0.24
C LEU A 254 -17.37 -16.49 -1.62
N ARG A 255 -18.33 -15.83 -2.28
CA ARG A 255 -18.77 -16.18 -3.64
C ARG A 255 -17.62 -16.10 -4.63
N VAL A 256 -16.85 -15.01 -4.59
CA VAL A 256 -15.70 -14.81 -5.50
C VAL A 256 -14.57 -15.79 -5.17
N LEU A 257 -14.27 -16.01 -3.88
CA LEU A 257 -13.27 -16.99 -3.45
C LEU A 257 -13.62 -18.42 -3.89
N ASN A 258 -14.91 -18.74 -4.00
CA ASN A 258 -15.39 -20.02 -4.51
C ASN A 258 -15.38 -20.12 -6.06
N GLY A 259 -15.08 -19.03 -6.77
CA GLY A 259 -14.97 -18.95 -8.22
C GLY A 259 -13.54 -19.05 -8.74
N ASP A 260 -13.29 -18.34 -9.85
CA ASP A 260 -12.02 -18.34 -10.57
C ASP A 260 -11.06 -17.27 -10.03
N ILE A 261 -10.36 -17.62 -8.96
CA ILE A 261 -9.51 -16.66 -8.24
C ILE A 261 -8.22 -16.31 -9.00
N TYR A 262 -7.74 -17.17 -9.91
CA TYR A 262 -6.51 -16.90 -10.66
C TYR A 262 -6.59 -15.62 -11.50
N SER A 263 -7.79 -15.28 -11.97
CA SER A 263 -8.06 -14.04 -12.71
C SER A 263 -7.86 -12.77 -11.87
N LEU A 264 -7.71 -12.89 -10.55
CA LEU A 264 -7.43 -11.78 -9.64
C LEU A 264 -5.93 -11.41 -9.60
N HIS A 265 -5.09 -12.06 -10.42
CA HIS A 265 -3.66 -11.77 -10.60
C HIS A 265 -2.89 -11.67 -9.28
N TYR A 266 -2.33 -10.51 -8.93
CA TYR A 266 -1.53 -10.35 -7.71
C TYR A 266 -2.33 -10.61 -6.43
N VAL A 267 -3.65 -10.38 -6.45
CA VAL A 267 -4.55 -10.70 -5.32
C VAL A 267 -4.67 -12.20 -5.14
N CYS A 268 -4.68 -13.00 -6.22
CA CYS A 268 -4.62 -14.46 -6.13
C CYS A 268 -3.39 -14.90 -5.35
N ARG A 269 -2.21 -14.38 -5.70
CA ARG A 269 -0.96 -14.69 -5.01
C ARG A 269 -1.03 -14.30 -3.53
N TYR A 270 -1.59 -13.13 -3.24
CA TYR A 270 -1.81 -12.66 -1.86
C TYR A 270 -2.67 -13.64 -1.05
N ILE A 271 -3.82 -14.07 -1.60
CA ILE A 271 -4.72 -15.05 -0.95
C ILE A 271 -3.96 -16.34 -0.62
N LEU A 272 -3.21 -16.87 -1.58
CA LEU A 272 -2.46 -18.12 -1.39
C LEU A 272 -1.37 -17.97 -0.32
N LEU A 273 -0.67 -16.83 -0.26
CA LEU A 273 0.35 -16.56 0.75
C LEU A 273 -0.25 -16.42 2.16
N ARG A 274 -1.41 -15.77 2.27
CA ARG A 274 -2.14 -15.66 3.54
C ARG A 274 -2.64 -17.01 4.04
N LEU A 275 -3.13 -17.82 3.11
CA LEU A 275 -3.55 -19.20 3.38
C LEU A 275 -2.38 -20.07 3.81
N ASP A 276 -1.23 -19.97 3.12
CA ASP A 276 -0.01 -20.70 3.48
C ASP A 276 0.46 -20.32 4.90
N ARG A 277 0.46 -19.02 5.25
CA ARG A 277 0.82 -18.57 6.61
C ARG A 277 -0.13 -19.12 7.67
N LYS A 278 -1.44 -19.15 7.36
CA LYS A 278 -2.47 -19.71 8.26
C LYS A 278 -2.29 -21.22 8.46
N LEU A 279 -1.82 -21.94 7.43
CA LEU A 279 -1.55 -23.38 7.50
C LEU A 279 -0.21 -23.71 8.18
N ALA A 280 0.78 -22.84 8.07
CA ALA A 280 2.11 -22.99 8.68
C ALA A 280 2.20 -22.49 10.13
N GLU A 281 1.06 -22.17 10.76
CA GLU A 281 0.96 -21.67 12.14
C GLU A 281 1.94 -20.50 12.44
N SER A 282 2.04 -19.55 11.51
CA SER A 282 2.76 -18.26 11.66
C SER A 282 4.30 -18.29 11.61
N VAL A 283 4.96 -19.42 11.33
CA VAL A 283 6.44 -19.50 11.26
C VAL A 283 7.01 -19.11 9.87
N ALA A 284 6.15 -18.97 8.87
CA ALA A 284 6.60 -18.81 7.48
C ALA A 284 7.06 -17.37 7.16
N VAL A 285 8.31 -17.24 6.69
CA VAL A 285 8.88 -16.02 6.12
C VAL A 285 9.01 -16.18 4.61
N TYR A 286 8.37 -15.30 3.83
CA TYR A 286 8.34 -15.38 2.38
C TYR A 286 9.23 -14.33 1.71
N ASN A 287 9.92 -14.76 0.64
CA ASN A 287 10.48 -13.86 -0.36
C ASN A 287 9.49 -13.74 -1.53
N TYR A 288 8.64 -12.71 -1.51
CA TYR A 288 7.55 -12.51 -2.46
C TYR A 288 7.99 -12.41 -3.94
N GLU A 289 9.23 -12.01 -4.20
CA GLU A 289 9.75 -11.86 -5.57
C GLU A 289 10.01 -13.20 -6.25
N THR A 290 10.33 -14.23 -5.47
CA THR A 290 10.64 -15.56 -5.99
C THR A 290 9.45 -16.50 -5.96
N VAL A 291 8.31 -16.08 -5.37
CA VAL A 291 7.08 -16.87 -5.30
C VAL A 291 6.22 -16.70 -6.55
N SER A 292 5.71 -17.83 -7.03
CA SER A 292 4.79 -17.92 -8.17
C SER A 292 3.62 -18.83 -7.84
N THR A 293 2.48 -18.56 -8.48
CA THR A 293 1.30 -19.44 -8.42
C THR A 293 1.44 -20.52 -9.48
N GLU A 294 1.23 -21.78 -9.07
CA GLU A 294 1.27 -22.95 -9.93
C GLU A 294 -0.12 -23.60 -10.00
N HIS A 295 -0.41 -24.14 -11.18
CA HIS A 295 -1.62 -24.88 -11.53
C HIS A 295 -1.34 -26.38 -11.49
N VAL A 296 -1.89 -27.10 -10.51
CA VAL A 296 -1.67 -28.56 -10.43
C VAL A 296 -2.30 -29.24 -11.66
N LEU A 297 -3.61 -29.08 -11.89
CA LEU A 297 -4.23 -29.26 -13.21
C LEU A 297 -3.77 -28.11 -14.11
N PRO A 298 -2.99 -28.35 -15.18
CA PRO A 298 -2.45 -27.29 -16.01
C PRO A 298 -3.52 -26.57 -16.83
N GLN A 299 -3.24 -25.31 -17.21
CA GLN A 299 -4.09 -24.55 -18.14
C GLN A 299 -4.13 -25.14 -19.54
N ARG A 300 -3.03 -25.79 -19.97
CA ARG A 300 -2.87 -26.38 -21.30
C ARG A 300 -2.26 -27.78 -21.16
N PRO A 301 -3.03 -28.79 -20.71
CA PRO A 301 -2.53 -30.15 -20.61
C PRO A 301 -2.16 -30.70 -22.00
N MET A 302 -1.16 -31.58 -22.05
CA MET A 302 -0.79 -32.28 -23.29
C MET A 302 -1.93 -33.19 -23.77
N SER A 303 -2.12 -33.35 -25.08
CA SER A 303 -3.26 -34.10 -25.64
C SER A 303 -3.30 -35.58 -25.24
N ASN A 304 -2.16 -36.18 -24.93
CA ASN A 304 -2.01 -37.57 -24.47
C ASN A 304 -1.93 -37.71 -22.93
N SER A 305 -2.20 -36.65 -22.19
CA SER A 305 -2.06 -36.59 -20.73
C SER A 305 -3.19 -37.31 -19.98
N GLU A 306 -2.89 -37.80 -18.77
CA GLU A 306 -3.90 -38.31 -17.83
C GLU A 306 -4.99 -37.28 -17.50
N TRP A 307 -4.72 -35.97 -17.67
CA TRP A 307 -5.69 -34.90 -17.45
C TRP A 307 -6.94 -35.05 -18.32
N PHE A 308 -6.84 -35.62 -19.53
CA PHE A 308 -8.00 -35.90 -20.38
C PHE A 308 -8.81 -37.13 -19.93
N ARG A 309 -8.27 -37.96 -19.03
CA ARG A 309 -9.03 -39.05 -18.39
C ARG A 309 -9.77 -38.55 -17.15
N CYS A 310 -9.07 -37.77 -16.29
CA CYS A 310 -9.65 -37.23 -15.06
C CYS A 310 -10.59 -36.04 -15.30
N PHE A 311 -10.36 -35.27 -16.38
CA PHE A 311 -11.14 -34.11 -16.78
C PHE A 311 -11.43 -34.17 -18.29
N PRO A 312 -12.36 -35.04 -18.74
CA PRO A 312 -12.53 -35.36 -20.15
C PRO A 312 -13.02 -34.19 -20.99
N THR A 313 -13.97 -33.42 -20.49
CA THR A 313 -14.55 -32.29 -21.24
C THR A 313 -13.79 -30.99 -20.98
N ARG A 314 -13.84 -30.09 -21.97
CA ARG A 314 -13.24 -28.76 -21.83
C ARG A 314 -13.92 -27.96 -20.72
N GLU A 315 -15.25 -28.05 -20.65
CA GLU A 315 -16.07 -27.39 -19.64
C GLU A 315 -15.68 -27.81 -18.23
N MET A 316 -15.32 -29.10 -18.04
CA MET A 316 -14.86 -29.59 -16.76
C MET A 316 -13.48 -29.02 -16.40
N ARG A 317 -12.54 -28.98 -17.35
CA ARG A 317 -11.21 -28.38 -17.10
C ARG A 317 -11.34 -26.90 -16.78
N ASP A 318 -12.10 -26.15 -17.57
CA ASP A 318 -12.33 -24.71 -17.38
C ASP A 318 -12.96 -24.42 -16.00
N ARG A 319 -13.85 -25.29 -15.51
CA ARG A 319 -14.47 -25.18 -14.17
C ARG A 319 -13.48 -25.31 -13.00
N TYR A 320 -12.40 -26.11 -13.14
CA TYR A 320 -11.51 -26.43 -12.00
C TYR A 320 -10.15 -25.75 -12.08
N VAL A 321 -9.67 -25.44 -13.28
CA VAL A 321 -8.28 -25.00 -13.50
C VAL A 321 -7.92 -23.76 -12.68
N ASN A 322 -8.82 -22.79 -12.57
CA ASN A 322 -8.56 -21.51 -11.89
C ASN A 322 -9.11 -21.45 -10.45
N LYS A 323 -9.63 -22.56 -9.92
CA LYS A 323 -10.16 -22.64 -8.55
C LYS A 323 -9.03 -22.67 -7.53
N LEU A 324 -9.28 -22.08 -6.36
CA LEU A 324 -8.36 -22.08 -5.21
C LEU A 324 -7.83 -23.48 -4.88
N GLY A 325 -8.68 -24.51 -4.91
CA GLY A 325 -8.31 -25.89 -4.66
C GLY A 325 -7.26 -26.46 -5.62
N ASN A 326 -7.16 -25.92 -6.84
CA ASN A 326 -6.18 -26.36 -7.84
C ASN A 326 -4.84 -25.60 -7.77
N LEU A 327 -4.79 -24.49 -7.02
CA LEU A 327 -3.64 -23.59 -7.02
C LEU A 327 -2.72 -23.86 -5.83
N VAL A 328 -1.41 -23.76 -6.08
CA VAL A 328 -0.36 -23.90 -5.07
C VAL A 328 0.71 -22.83 -5.24
N LEU A 329 1.62 -22.74 -4.26
CA LEU A 329 2.77 -21.83 -4.30
C LEU A 329 4.04 -22.61 -4.61
N LEU A 330 4.85 -22.07 -5.52
CA LEU A 330 6.17 -22.58 -5.84
C LEU A 330 7.16 -21.43 -6.02
N SER A 331 8.44 -21.71 -5.82
CA SER A 331 9.48 -20.81 -6.33
C SER A 331 9.42 -20.76 -7.86
N LYS A 332 9.74 -19.62 -8.46
CA LYS A 332 9.73 -19.42 -9.92
C LYS A 332 10.49 -20.53 -10.66
N GLY A 333 11.68 -20.90 -10.17
CA GLY A 333 12.49 -21.97 -10.77
C GLY A 333 11.87 -23.38 -10.66
N LYS A 334 11.12 -23.68 -9.58
CA LYS A 334 10.37 -24.94 -9.48
C LYS A 334 9.14 -24.95 -10.39
N ASN A 335 8.43 -23.83 -10.47
CA ASN A 335 7.26 -23.69 -11.33
C ASN A 335 7.61 -23.87 -12.82
N LEU A 336 8.69 -23.23 -13.29
CA LEU A 336 9.18 -23.40 -14.66
C LEU A 336 9.47 -24.87 -15.01
N ARG A 337 9.97 -25.67 -14.04
CA ARG A 337 10.25 -27.09 -14.24
C ARG A 337 9.00 -27.97 -14.21
N ALA A 338 7.93 -27.54 -13.54
CA ALA A 338 6.69 -28.30 -13.37
C ALA A 338 5.89 -28.45 -14.66
N GLU A 339 6.01 -27.49 -15.57
CA GLU A 339 5.38 -27.45 -16.91
C GLU A 339 3.91 -27.96 -16.90
N ASN A 340 3.48 -28.59 -18.00
CA ASN A 340 2.15 -29.19 -18.14
C ASN A 340 2.17 -30.71 -17.92
N PHE A 341 3.14 -31.22 -17.14
CA PHE A 341 3.26 -32.64 -16.86
C PHE A 341 2.06 -33.21 -16.09
N ASP A 342 1.94 -34.54 -16.12
CA ASP A 342 0.98 -35.29 -15.33
C ASP A 342 1.26 -35.16 -13.83
N PHE A 343 0.25 -35.45 -13.01
CA PHE A 343 0.25 -35.18 -11.57
C PHE A 343 1.42 -35.82 -10.84
N ARG A 344 1.73 -37.08 -11.16
CA ARG A 344 2.84 -37.81 -10.54
C ARG A 344 4.19 -37.12 -10.79
N GLU A 345 4.42 -36.67 -12.02
CA GLU A 345 5.66 -36.01 -12.42
C GLU A 345 5.74 -34.60 -11.81
N LYS A 346 4.63 -33.87 -11.76
CA LYS A 346 4.54 -32.59 -11.03
C LYS A 346 4.90 -32.75 -9.55
N LYS A 347 4.37 -33.78 -8.86
CA LYS A 347 4.74 -34.06 -7.46
C LYS A 347 6.24 -34.26 -7.30
N ILE A 348 6.88 -35.03 -8.17
CA ILE A 348 8.35 -35.20 -8.16
C ILE A 348 9.02 -33.82 -8.27
N LYS A 349 8.68 -33.03 -9.29
CA LYS A 349 9.27 -31.69 -9.50
C LYS A 349 9.03 -30.70 -8.35
N TYR A 350 7.94 -30.83 -7.60
CA TYR A 350 7.68 -29.99 -6.43
C TYR A 350 8.62 -30.30 -5.25
N PHE A 351 9.02 -31.56 -5.07
CA PHE A 351 9.61 -32.06 -3.82
C PHE A 351 10.97 -32.74 -3.94
N THR A 352 11.41 -33.18 -5.12
CA THR A 352 12.68 -33.90 -5.33
C THR A 352 13.64 -33.12 -6.23
N THR A 353 14.07 -31.94 -5.77
CA THR A 353 15.06 -31.10 -6.48
C THR A 353 16.31 -30.90 -5.64
N GLN A 354 17.46 -30.62 -6.28
CA GLN A 354 18.73 -30.28 -5.62
C GLN A 354 18.60 -29.14 -4.59
N ASP A 355 17.60 -28.27 -4.75
CA ASP A 355 17.29 -27.13 -3.86
C ASP A 355 16.37 -27.49 -2.66
N GLY A 356 16.10 -28.79 -2.40
CA GLY A 356 15.27 -29.26 -1.29
C GLY A 356 13.75 -29.29 -1.54
N ILE A 357 12.98 -29.57 -0.49
CA ILE A 357 11.50 -29.72 -0.48
C ILE A 357 10.83 -28.34 -0.68
N SER A 358 9.62 -28.29 -1.29
CA SER A 358 8.84 -27.04 -1.33
C SER A 358 8.52 -26.55 0.10
N PRO A 359 8.86 -25.31 0.49
CA PRO A 359 8.69 -24.84 1.87
C PRO A 359 7.24 -24.43 2.19
N PHE A 360 6.35 -24.38 1.19
CA PHE A 360 4.98 -23.92 1.35
C PHE A 360 4.09 -25.03 1.91
N ALA A 361 3.53 -24.81 3.10
CA ALA A 361 2.57 -25.72 3.74
C ALA A 361 1.38 -26.04 2.81
N LEU A 362 0.91 -25.05 2.05
CA LEU A 362 -0.13 -25.20 1.04
C LEU A 362 0.26 -26.24 -0.02
N THR A 363 1.50 -26.21 -0.48
CA THR A 363 2.00 -27.14 -1.51
C THR A 363 2.22 -28.53 -0.93
N THR A 364 2.76 -28.63 0.29
CA THR A 364 2.99 -29.91 0.99
C THR A 364 1.71 -30.73 1.15
N GLN A 365 0.55 -30.11 1.32
CA GLN A 365 -0.74 -30.82 1.35
C GLN A 365 -1.03 -31.62 0.08
N VAL A 366 -0.47 -31.25 -1.08
CA VAL A 366 -0.65 -32.00 -2.34
C VAL A 366 -0.06 -33.42 -2.24
N LEU A 367 0.93 -33.64 -1.37
CA LEU A 367 1.54 -34.95 -1.16
C LEU A 367 0.53 -36.02 -0.72
N GLN A 368 -0.51 -35.61 0.01
CA GLN A 368 -1.53 -36.50 0.59
C GLN A 368 -2.47 -37.10 -0.47
N TYR A 369 -2.53 -36.49 -1.66
CA TYR A 369 -3.39 -36.94 -2.75
C TYR A 369 -2.64 -37.95 -3.63
N LYS A 370 -3.27 -39.11 -3.87
CA LYS A 370 -2.78 -40.12 -4.81
C LYS A 370 -3.07 -39.72 -6.26
N GLU A 371 -4.26 -39.19 -6.49
CA GLU A 371 -4.74 -38.74 -7.79
C GLU A 371 -5.32 -37.33 -7.67
N TRP A 372 -5.24 -36.57 -8.76
CA TRP A 372 -5.77 -35.21 -8.83
C TRP A 372 -7.01 -35.19 -9.71
N THR A 373 -8.17 -35.30 -9.08
CA THR A 373 -9.48 -35.42 -9.73
C THR A 373 -10.37 -34.25 -9.33
N PRO A 374 -11.54 -34.07 -9.98
CA PRO A 374 -12.55 -33.11 -9.54
C PRO A 374 -12.87 -33.21 -8.04
N ALA A 375 -13.03 -34.44 -7.52
CA ALA A 375 -13.31 -34.66 -6.10
C ALA A 375 -12.17 -34.19 -5.19
N SER A 376 -10.90 -34.45 -5.57
CA SER A 376 -9.73 -33.95 -4.84
C SER A 376 -9.69 -32.42 -4.79
N ILE A 377 -9.98 -31.76 -5.92
CA ILE A 377 -10.01 -30.30 -6.02
C ILE A 377 -11.17 -29.73 -5.19
N GLU A 378 -12.36 -30.31 -5.22
CA GLU A 378 -13.52 -29.84 -4.44
C GLU A 378 -13.31 -30.01 -2.93
N GLN A 379 -12.77 -31.14 -2.50
CA GLN A 379 -12.41 -31.36 -1.09
C GLN A 379 -11.44 -30.29 -0.60
N ARG A 380 -10.38 -30.04 -1.38
CA ARG A 380 -9.38 -29.03 -1.07
C ARG A 380 -9.95 -27.62 -1.12
N GLN A 381 -10.78 -27.31 -2.12
CA GLN A 381 -11.50 -26.03 -2.23
C GLN A 381 -12.28 -25.74 -0.95
N ASN A 382 -13.09 -26.68 -0.46
CA ASN A 382 -13.89 -26.50 0.75
C ASN A 382 -13.03 -26.29 2.01
N MET A 383 -11.97 -27.08 2.16
CA MET A 383 -11.03 -26.94 3.28
C MET A 383 -10.35 -25.55 3.28
N LEU A 384 -9.81 -25.13 2.13
CA LEU A 384 -9.10 -23.85 2.02
C LEU A 384 -10.05 -22.66 2.19
N LEU A 385 -11.27 -22.75 1.66
CA LEU A 385 -12.32 -21.76 1.91
C LEU A 385 -12.67 -21.67 3.40
N GLY A 386 -12.76 -22.80 4.11
CA GLY A 386 -12.95 -22.81 5.56
C GLY A 386 -11.86 -22.03 6.30
N LYS A 387 -10.59 -22.23 5.92
CA LYS A 387 -9.46 -21.50 6.51
C LYS A 387 -9.47 -20.00 6.20
N LEU A 388 -9.86 -19.60 4.99
CA LEU A 388 -10.03 -18.18 4.65
C LEU A 388 -11.20 -17.54 5.41
N LYS A 389 -12.30 -18.29 5.59
CA LYS A 389 -13.46 -17.86 6.38
C LYS A 389 -13.08 -17.58 7.83
N GLU A 390 -12.30 -18.48 8.44
CA GLU A 390 -11.74 -18.27 9.78
C GLU A 390 -10.78 -17.07 9.82
N LEU A 391 -9.83 -17.01 8.88
CA LEU A 391 -8.77 -15.99 8.85
C LEU A 391 -9.33 -14.56 8.72
N TRP A 392 -10.28 -14.36 7.83
CA TRP A 392 -10.85 -13.04 7.54
C TRP A 392 -12.23 -12.83 8.17
N ARG A 393 -12.71 -13.72 9.04
CA ARG A 393 -14.03 -13.63 9.69
C ARG A 393 -15.13 -13.30 8.66
N LEU A 394 -15.26 -14.17 7.64
CA LEU A 394 -16.22 -14.05 6.54
C LEU A 394 -17.52 -14.81 6.81
#